data_AF-A0A496W7D5-F1
#
_entry.id   AF-A0A496W7D5-F1
#
_cell.length_a   1.000
_cell.length_b   1.000
_cell.length_c   1.000
_cell.angle_alpha   90.00
_cell.angle_beta   90.00
_cell.angle_gamma   90.00
#
_symmetry.space_group_name_H-M   'P 1'
#
loop_
_entity.id
_entity.type
_entity.pdbx_description
1 polymer ?
#
loop_
_entity_poly.entity_id
_entity_poly.type
_entity_poly.pdbx_seq_one_letter_code
_entity_poly.pdbx_strand_id
1 'polypeptide(L)'
;MRKLDVLYDNLIGFLERMLKDRIVESYLANIGNETDKAQFERLISKINDVLEMNRYLKDENKRPSIESQFVEEIDHFASQFSDYPVLPVKQIKSIAVIVNKILELTGIDNDVEENIEPDDFQLVFNDKEIPHTHFFLDIGSHIQDSILLISTSDFNIFMDMITTEFSAESIDLLYHLLAKIKPDSDFEHNQYILIKPENSTELNKVRSFIKLKKVSLGEKIHVPHPYTNLPELPPNLNWNVDKEYQQFNEVIDILSEYNDQQKDILDKFLRMYHIIENFMYKYPICELEQKTGGKMFSIRDFRNLYSKVNKDELDSLKRFIRKVFDEVNYDTTNKFKNKIVSEWNSFINHHTTNHADINTLFTQLGMIQTCNNISSQEFVGFYSKLIYQFRCSIVHNKETEFHFTHSNMPPMVLLILEEFLLQSLEKIVFKLIVEKNNLISYTHPVLKLWET
;
A
#
# COMPACT_ATOMS: atom_id res chain seq x y z
N MET A 1 -32.61 -23.72 6.67
CA MET A 1 -33.36 -22.45 6.88
C MET A 1 -33.98 -22.06 5.55
N ARG A 2 -35.27 -21.71 5.47
CA ARG A 2 -35.87 -21.36 4.16
C ARG A 2 -35.24 -20.06 3.64
N LYS A 3 -34.95 -20.00 2.34
CA LYS A 3 -34.47 -18.76 1.68
C LYS A 3 -35.38 -17.58 2.00
N LEU A 4 -36.69 -17.82 2.05
CA LEU A 4 -37.68 -16.78 2.39
C LEU A 4 -37.46 -16.21 3.79
N ASP A 5 -37.24 -17.06 4.79
CA ASP A 5 -37.03 -16.61 6.17
C ASP A 5 -35.76 -15.73 6.27
N VAL A 6 -34.71 -16.08 5.52
CA VAL A 6 -33.44 -15.33 5.49
C VAL A 6 -33.63 -13.90 4.95
N LEU A 7 -34.55 -13.71 4.01
CA LEU A 7 -34.85 -12.39 3.45
C LEU A 7 -35.51 -11.44 4.46
N TYR A 8 -36.12 -11.99 5.52
CA TYR A 8 -36.89 -11.23 6.51
C TYR A 8 -36.20 -11.11 7.87
N ASP A 9 -35.73 -12.24 8.41
CA ASP A 9 -35.45 -12.41 9.84
C ASP A 9 -34.46 -11.39 10.37
N ASN A 10 -33.40 -11.12 9.61
CA ASN A 10 -32.37 -10.18 10.04
C ASN A 10 -32.85 -8.73 9.98
N LEU A 11 -33.54 -8.32 8.91
CA LEU A 11 -34.12 -6.97 8.82
C LEU A 11 -35.10 -6.74 9.97
N ILE A 12 -36.09 -7.62 10.12
CA ILE A 12 -37.09 -7.57 11.19
C ILE A 12 -36.40 -7.48 12.55
N GLY A 13 -35.41 -8.36 12.82
CA GLY A 13 -34.68 -8.37 14.08
C GLY A 13 -33.92 -7.06 14.38
N PHE A 14 -33.36 -6.38 13.37
CA PHE A 14 -32.74 -5.08 13.56
C PHE A 14 -33.78 -3.98 13.84
N LEU A 15 -34.87 -3.93 13.08
CA LEU A 15 -35.93 -2.93 13.26
C LEU A 15 -36.63 -3.09 14.63
N GLU A 16 -36.89 -4.32 15.07
CA GLU A 16 -37.44 -4.61 16.40
C GLU A 16 -36.54 -4.11 17.53
N ARG A 17 -35.21 -4.23 17.38
CA ARG A 17 -34.27 -3.71 18.37
C ARG A 17 -34.26 -2.19 18.42
N MET A 18 -34.35 -1.54 17.26
CA MET A 18 -34.47 -0.09 17.18
C MET A 18 -35.77 0.42 17.79
N LEU A 19 -36.87 -0.30 17.59
CA LEU A 19 -38.22 0.11 18.00
C LEU A 19 -38.63 -0.35 19.41
N LYS A 20 -37.71 -0.85 20.23
CA LYS A 20 -38.05 -1.24 21.61
C LYS A 20 -38.61 -0.04 22.37
N ASP A 21 -39.85 -0.16 22.86
CA ASP A 21 -40.59 0.90 23.56
C ASP A 21 -39.73 1.66 24.59
N ARG A 22 -39.03 0.92 25.45
CA ARG A 22 -38.18 1.51 26.49
C ARG A 22 -37.06 2.40 25.92
N ILE A 23 -36.50 2.06 24.76
CA ILE A 23 -35.45 2.85 24.11
C ILE A 23 -36.07 4.09 23.46
N VAL A 24 -37.15 3.90 22.70
CA VAL A 24 -37.84 4.97 21.97
C VAL A 24 -38.39 6.01 22.94
N GLU A 25 -39.15 5.61 23.95
CA GLU A 25 -39.74 6.50 24.95
C GLU A 25 -38.67 7.24 25.76
N SER A 26 -37.61 6.53 26.18
CA SER A 26 -36.52 7.14 26.95
C SER A 26 -35.75 8.17 26.11
N TYR A 27 -35.57 7.92 24.83
CA TYR A 27 -34.88 8.86 23.94
C TYR A 27 -35.77 10.07 23.63
N LEU A 28 -37.03 9.83 23.28
CA LEU A 28 -38.03 10.88 23.00
C LEU A 28 -38.18 11.86 24.18
N ALA A 29 -38.16 11.37 25.41
CA ALA A 29 -38.22 12.19 26.62
C ALA A 29 -37.01 13.13 26.80
N ASN A 30 -35.86 12.78 26.21
CA ASN A 30 -34.62 13.55 26.30
C ASN A 30 -34.47 14.59 25.18
N ILE A 31 -35.31 14.55 24.14
CA ILE A 31 -35.27 15.53 23.06
C ILE A 31 -35.85 16.87 23.58
N GLY A 32 -35.02 17.92 23.57
CA GLY A 32 -35.35 19.19 24.21
C GLY A 32 -36.26 20.14 23.42
N ASN A 33 -36.41 19.93 22.10
CA ASN A 33 -37.22 20.80 21.25
C ASN A 33 -38.34 20.02 20.52
N GLU A 34 -39.47 20.69 20.26
CA GLU A 34 -40.66 20.05 19.69
C GLU A 34 -40.51 19.69 18.20
N THR A 35 -39.68 20.43 17.46
CA THR A 35 -39.43 20.15 16.03
C THR A 35 -38.71 18.81 15.84
N ASP A 36 -37.66 18.56 16.62
CA ASP A 36 -36.87 17.33 16.57
C ASP A 36 -37.69 16.15 17.13
N LYS A 37 -38.56 16.37 18.11
CA LYS A 37 -39.52 15.34 18.57
C LYS A 37 -40.46 14.91 17.45
N ALA A 38 -41.13 15.87 16.80
CA ALA A 38 -42.04 15.56 15.69
C ALA A 38 -41.30 14.86 14.55
N GLN A 39 -40.05 15.25 14.29
CA GLN A 39 -39.22 14.63 13.27
C GLN A 39 -38.79 13.20 13.65
N PHE A 40 -38.40 12.98 14.91
CA PHE A 40 -38.07 11.66 15.46
C PHE A 40 -39.29 10.73 15.38
N GLU A 41 -40.45 11.16 15.86
CA GLU A 41 -41.70 10.39 15.80
C GLU A 41 -42.07 10.02 14.37
N ARG A 42 -41.93 10.95 13.42
CA ARG A 42 -42.14 10.69 11.99
C ARG A 42 -41.23 9.59 11.47
N LEU A 43 -39.94 9.62 11.80
CA LEU A 43 -38.98 8.60 11.35
C LEU A 43 -39.23 7.25 12.01
N ILE A 44 -39.51 7.22 13.32
CA ILE A 44 -39.88 6.01 14.05
C ILE A 44 -41.14 5.37 13.45
N SER A 45 -42.16 6.18 13.13
CA SER A 45 -43.37 5.69 12.45
C SER A 45 -43.03 5.04 11.11
N LYS A 46 -42.17 5.64 10.29
CA LYS A 46 -41.75 5.05 9.00
C LYS A 46 -40.99 3.73 9.18
N ILE A 47 -40.09 3.65 10.16
CA ILE A 47 -39.37 2.41 10.50
C ILE A 47 -40.36 1.33 10.92
N ASN A 48 -41.38 1.69 11.71
CA ASN A 48 -42.44 0.79 12.12
C ASN A 48 -43.32 0.33 10.96
N ASP A 49 -43.67 1.22 10.03
CA ASP A 49 -44.44 0.87 8.83
C ASP A 49 -43.71 -0.19 7.98
N VAL A 50 -42.40 -0.04 7.81
CA VAL A 50 -41.57 -1.03 7.09
C VAL A 50 -41.48 -2.36 7.85
N LEU A 51 -41.37 -2.33 9.18
CA LEU A 51 -41.39 -3.53 10.02
C LEU A 51 -42.72 -4.30 9.88
N GLU A 52 -43.85 -3.62 10.07
CA GLU A 52 -45.18 -4.23 10.03
C GLU A 52 -45.53 -4.74 8.62
N MET A 53 -45.18 -3.97 7.58
CA MET A 53 -45.35 -4.42 6.20
C MET A 53 -44.58 -5.72 5.94
N ASN A 54 -43.32 -5.80 6.35
CA ASN A 54 -42.50 -7.00 6.12
C ASN A 54 -42.93 -8.19 6.98
N ARG A 55 -43.47 -7.98 8.20
CA ARG A 55 -44.10 -9.04 9.00
C ARG A 55 -45.33 -9.61 8.28
N TYR A 56 -46.23 -8.75 7.82
CA TYR A 56 -47.41 -9.17 7.07
C TYR A 56 -47.04 -9.94 5.80
N LEU A 57 -46.07 -9.44 5.02
CA LEU A 57 -45.61 -10.13 3.81
C LEU A 57 -44.97 -11.49 4.12
N LYS A 58 -44.22 -11.59 5.22
CA LYS A 58 -43.65 -12.86 5.69
C LYS A 58 -44.74 -13.88 6.06
N ASP A 59 -45.75 -13.48 6.81
CA ASP A 59 -46.86 -14.35 7.23
C ASP A 59 -47.66 -14.85 6.02
N GLU A 60 -47.78 -14.01 4.99
CA GLU A 60 -48.42 -14.32 3.72
C GLU A 60 -47.53 -15.14 2.75
N ASN A 61 -46.31 -15.51 3.16
CA ASN A 61 -45.26 -16.10 2.33
C ASN A 61 -45.02 -15.35 1.01
N LYS A 62 -45.10 -14.02 1.05
CA LYS A 62 -44.79 -13.12 -0.07
C LYS A 62 -43.35 -12.66 0.02
N ARG A 63 -42.88 -11.95 -1.02
CA ARG A 63 -41.53 -11.37 -1.06
C ARG A 63 -41.44 -10.10 -0.20
N PRO A 64 -40.28 -9.80 0.40
CA PRO A 64 -40.11 -8.57 1.17
C PRO A 64 -40.27 -7.34 0.28
N SER A 65 -40.65 -6.24 0.92
CA SER A 65 -40.75 -4.93 0.27
C SER A 65 -39.86 -3.97 1.03
N ILE A 66 -38.77 -3.53 0.38
CA ILE A 66 -37.84 -2.55 0.92
C ILE A 66 -37.73 -1.43 -0.10
N GLU A 67 -38.41 -0.32 0.18
CA GLU A 67 -38.38 0.85 -0.69
C GLU A 67 -36.99 1.49 -0.69
N SER A 68 -36.55 2.03 -1.83
CA SER A 68 -35.25 2.72 -1.93
C SER A 68 -35.15 3.90 -0.95
N GLN A 69 -36.27 4.60 -0.74
CA GLN A 69 -36.38 5.72 0.21
C GLN A 69 -36.10 5.28 1.65
N PHE A 70 -36.33 4.01 2.01
CA PHE A 70 -36.09 3.54 3.37
C PHE A 70 -34.61 3.68 3.78
N VAL A 71 -33.69 3.40 2.86
CA VAL A 71 -32.24 3.55 3.08
C VAL A 71 -31.89 5.02 3.36
N GLU A 72 -32.48 5.96 2.61
CA GLU A 72 -32.29 7.39 2.79
C GLU A 72 -32.87 7.88 4.14
N GLU A 73 -34.00 7.33 4.57
CA GLU A 73 -34.61 7.67 5.86
C GLU A 73 -33.78 7.14 7.05
N ILE A 74 -33.11 5.98 6.91
CA ILE A 74 -32.16 5.48 7.91
C ILE A 74 -30.92 6.37 7.99
N ASP A 75 -30.38 6.81 6.85
CA ASP A 75 -29.27 7.77 6.83
C ASP A 75 -29.67 9.11 7.46
N HIS A 76 -30.87 9.59 7.15
CA HIS A 76 -31.42 10.81 7.75
C HIS A 76 -31.59 10.66 9.26
N PHE A 77 -32.15 9.55 9.74
CA PHE A 77 -32.26 9.25 11.16
C PHE A 77 -30.89 9.27 11.84
N ALA A 78 -29.90 8.60 11.25
CA ALA A 78 -28.55 8.52 11.79
C ALA A 78 -27.85 9.89 11.87
N SER A 79 -28.06 10.73 10.86
CA SER A 79 -27.47 12.07 10.81
C SER A 79 -28.05 13.02 11.86
N GLN A 80 -29.34 12.88 12.19
CA GLN A 80 -30.03 13.76 13.11
C GLN A 80 -30.01 13.27 14.56
N PHE A 81 -29.99 11.95 14.76
CA PHE A 81 -30.08 11.30 16.07
C PHE A 81 -28.89 10.36 16.27
N SER A 82 -27.68 10.88 16.06
CA SER A 82 -26.43 10.11 16.11
C SER A 82 -26.12 9.49 17.48
N ASP A 83 -26.71 10.03 18.55
CA ASP A 83 -26.61 9.54 19.94
C ASP A 83 -27.70 8.52 20.30
N TYR A 84 -28.52 8.10 19.33
CA TYR A 84 -29.51 7.05 19.55
C TYR A 84 -28.84 5.72 19.94
N PRO A 85 -29.26 5.05 21.04
CA PRO A 85 -28.50 3.93 21.62
C PRO A 85 -28.32 2.69 20.74
N VAL A 86 -29.20 2.47 19.77
CA VAL A 86 -29.20 1.28 18.90
C VAL A 86 -29.39 1.73 17.46
N LEU A 87 -28.27 1.92 16.75
CA LEU A 87 -28.27 2.50 15.41
C LEU A 87 -27.47 1.61 14.41
N PRO A 88 -28.00 0.44 14.03
CA PRO A 88 -27.33 -0.52 13.14
C PRO A 88 -27.45 -0.12 11.65
N VAL A 89 -27.05 1.11 11.33
CA VAL A 89 -27.23 1.72 10.00
C VAL A 89 -26.53 0.89 8.93
N LYS A 90 -25.26 0.54 9.17
CA LYS A 90 -24.46 -0.24 8.24
C LYS A 90 -25.10 -1.58 7.91
N GLN A 91 -25.61 -2.28 8.92
CA GLN A 91 -26.26 -3.58 8.79
C GLN A 91 -27.59 -3.48 8.04
N ILE A 92 -28.46 -2.54 8.41
CA ILE A 92 -29.76 -2.36 7.73
C ILE A 92 -29.55 -2.02 6.26
N LYS A 93 -28.61 -1.11 5.97
CA LYS A 93 -28.30 -0.71 4.60
C LYS A 93 -27.71 -1.87 3.79
N SER A 94 -26.79 -2.65 4.37
CA SER A 94 -26.26 -3.86 3.71
C SER A 94 -27.35 -4.90 3.44
N ILE A 95 -28.24 -5.15 4.41
CA ILE A 95 -29.38 -6.07 4.24
C ILE A 95 -30.28 -5.59 3.11
N ALA A 96 -30.66 -4.31 3.08
CA ALA A 96 -31.52 -3.74 2.05
C ALA A 96 -30.92 -3.94 0.65
N VAL A 97 -29.63 -3.66 0.46
CA VAL A 97 -28.94 -3.85 -0.82
C VAL A 97 -28.90 -5.33 -1.23
N ILE A 98 -28.55 -6.23 -0.31
CA ILE A 98 -28.47 -7.67 -0.61
C ILE A 98 -29.85 -8.22 -0.96
N VAL A 99 -30.88 -7.91 -0.17
CA VAL A 99 -32.26 -8.35 -0.43
C VAL A 99 -32.73 -7.85 -1.79
N ASN A 100 -32.57 -6.56 -2.09
CA ASN A 100 -32.98 -5.99 -3.36
C ASN A 100 -32.25 -6.66 -4.55
N LYS A 101 -30.95 -6.97 -4.41
CA LYS A 101 -30.22 -7.70 -5.46
C LYS A 101 -30.72 -9.13 -5.64
N ILE A 102 -31.03 -9.84 -4.55
CA ILE A 102 -31.62 -11.18 -4.63
C ILE A 102 -32.99 -11.13 -5.34
N LEU A 103 -33.83 -10.16 -5.00
CA LEU A 103 -35.15 -9.98 -5.63
C LEU A 103 -35.03 -9.65 -7.12
N GLU A 104 -34.06 -8.82 -7.50
CA GLU A 104 -33.73 -8.51 -8.89
C GLU A 104 -33.32 -9.77 -9.67
N LEU A 105 -32.38 -10.56 -9.11
CA LEU A 105 -31.85 -11.76 -9.76
C LEU A 105 -32.86 -12.91 -9.85
N THR A 106 -33.79 -13.02 -8.90
CA THR A 106 -34.86 -14.04 -8.90
C THR A 106 -36.08 -13.66 -9.75
N GLY A 107 -36.15 -12.43 -10.28
CA GLY A 107 -37.23 -12.03 -11.19
C GLY A 107 -38.63 -12.18 -10.56
N ILE A 108 -39.56 -12.92 -11.18
CA ILE A 108 -40.91 -13.22 -10.65
C ILE A 108 -40.98 -14.68 -10.14
N ASP A 109 -39.96 -15.50 -10.40
CA ASP A 109 -40.00 -16.93 -10.11
C ASP A 109 -39.87 -17.23 -8.60
N ASN A 110 -40.62 -18.23 -8.13
CA ASN A 110 -40.72 -18.60 -6.72
C ASN A 110 -39.57 -19.53 -6.24
N ASP A 111 -38.33 -19.32 -6.69
CA ASP A 111 -37.14 -20.07 -6.21
C ASP A 111 -36.76 -19.78 -4.74
N VAL A 112 -37.67 -19.16 -3.98
CA VAL A 112 -37.51 -18.79 -2.58
C VAL A 112 -37.99 -19.91 -1.63
N GLU A 113 -38.54 -21.01 -2.17
CA GLU A 113 -38.98 -22.18 -1.39
C GLU A 113 -37.83 -23.11 -0.99
N GLU A 114 -36.65 -22.97 -1.60
CA GLU A 114 -35.50 -23.79 -1.24
C GLU A 114 -34.93 -23.45 0.14
N ASN A 115 -34.22 -24.41 0.72
CA ASN A 115 -33.51 -24.22 1.99
C ASN A 115 -32.05 -23.92 1.72
N ILE A 116 -31.48 -23.02 2.53
CA ILE A 116 -30.03 -22.92 2.72
C ILE A 116 -29.64 -23.60 4.01
N GLU A 117 -28.42 -24.10 4.08
CA GLU A 117 -27.76 -24.47 5.34
C GLU A 117 -26.87 -23.30 5.79
N PRO A 118 -27.33 -22.43 6.71
CA PRO A 118 -26.56 -21.24 7.08
C PRO A 118 -25.15 -21.59 7.57
N ASP A 119 -24.97 -22.76 8.17
CA ASP A 119 -23.71 -23.22 8.75
C ASP A 119 -22.70 -23.72 7.71
N ASP A 120 -23.06 -23.81 6.43
CA ASP A 120 -22.12 -24.10 5.34
C ASP A 120 -21.07 -23.00 5.16
N PHE A 121 -21.37 -21.79 5.65
CA PHE A 121 -20.46 -20.65 5.63
C PHE A 121 -20.32 -20.02 7.01
N GLN A 122 -19.23 -19.29 7.18
CA GLN A 122 -18.95 -18.46 8.31
C GLN A 122 -18.46 -17.10 7.80
N LEU A 123 -18.98 -16.03 8.39
CA LEU A 123 -18.49 -14.68 8.19
C LEU A 123 -17.45 -14.38 9.26
N VAL A 124 -16.23 -14.05 8.85
CA VAL A 124 -15.10 -13.80 9.75
C VAL A 124 -14.55 -12.40 9.52
N PHE A 125 -14.30 -11.67 10.60
CA PHE A 125 -13.59 -10.40 10.54
C PHE A 125 -12.16 -10.61 10.03
N ASN A 126 -11.77 -9.83 9.01
CA ASN A 126 -10.42 -9.84 8.50
C ASN A 126 -9.51 -8.84 9.24
N ASP A 127 -8.87 -9.30 10.32
CA ASP A 127 -7.96 -8.47 11.15
C ASP A 127 -6.70 -7.96 10.41
N LYS A 128 -6.36 -8.58 9.27
CA LYS A 128 -5.28 -8.14 8.38
C LYS A 128 -5.85 -7.80 7.01
N GLU A 129 -6.32 -6.56 6.90
CA GLU A 129 -6.94 -6.06 5.68
C GLU A 129 -6.04 -6.28 4.45
N ILE A 130 -6.65 -6.67 3.33
CA ILE A 130 -5.94 -6.75 2.04
C ILE A 130 -6.08 -5.38 1.38
N PRO A 131 -4.98 -4.62 1.19
CA PRO A 131 -5.06 -3.28 0.62
C PRO A 131 -5.60 -3.28 -0.81
N HIS A 132 -6.22 -2.17 -1.21
CA HIS A 132 -6.87 -1.99 -2.52
C HIS A 132 -7.87 -3.08 -2.88
N THR A 133 -8.37 -3.81 -1.89
CA THR A 133 -9.31 -4.90 -2.09
C THR A 133 -10.63 -4.54 -1.47
N HIS A 134 -11.52 -3.96 -2.27
CA HIS A 134 -12.88 -3.69 -1.84
C HIS A 134 -13.78 -4.91 -2.00
N PHE A 135 -13.54 -5.72 -3.03
CA PHE A 135 -14.27 -6.93 -3.35
C PHE A 135 -13.34 -8.05 -3.81
N PHE A 136 -13.74 -9.29 -3.52
CA PHE A 136 -13.26 -10.46 -4.23
C PHE A 136 -14.30 -11.58 -4.12
N LEU A 137 -14.64 -12.17 -5.27
CA LEU A 137 -15.52 -13.33 -5.37
C LEU A 137 -14.83 -14.38 -6.24
N ASP A 138 -14.63 -15.57 -5.69
CA ASP A 138 -14.21 -16.75 -6.43
C ASP A 138 -15.24 -17.84 -6.16
N ILE A 139 -15.92 -18.28 -7.21
CA ILE A 139 -16.91 -19.37 -7.14
C ILE A 139 -16.18 -20.64 -7.56
N GLY A 140 -15.99 -21.55 -6.61
CA GLY A 140 -15.40 -22.85 -6.90
C GLY A 140 -16.33 -23.74 -7.72
N SER A 141 -15.85 -24.93 -8.07
CA SER A 141 -16.69 -25.97 -8.69
C SER A 141 -17.86 -26.40 -7.80
N HIS A 142 -17.72 -26.22 -6.49
CA HIS A 142 -18.78 -26.37 -5.51
C HIS A 142 -18.93 -25.05 -4.75
N ILE A 143 -20.17 -24.70 -4.39
CA ILE A 143 -20.44 -23.45 -3.66
C ILE A 143 -19.61 -23.35 -2.39
N GLN A 144 -19.44 -24.45 -1.65
CA GLN A 144 -18.67 -24.48 -0.40
C GLN A 144 -17.17 -24.14 -0.56
N ASP A 145 -16.64 -24.24 -1.77
CA ASP A 145 -15.26 -23.83 -2.08
C ASP A 145 -15.15 -22.34 -2.40
N SER A 146 -16.29 -21.63 -2.43
CA SER A 146 -16.33 -20.23 -2.79
C SER A 146 -15.83 -19.35 -1.65
N ILE A 147 -15.22 -18.23 -2.04
CA ILE A 147 -14.68 -17.24 -1.12
C ILE A 147 -15.22 -15.88 -1.53
N LEU A 148 -15.82 -15.19 -0.57
CA LEU A 148 -16.30 -13.83 -0.73
C LEU A 148 -15.61 -12.93 0.30
N LEU A 149 -14.87 -11.95 -0.17
CA LEU A 149 -14.30 -10.89 0.65
C LEU A 149 -15.04 -9.59 0.33
N ILE A 150 -15.56 -8.95 1.37
CA ILE A 150 -16.26 -7.68 1.27
C ILE A 150 -15.57 -6.62 2.10
N SER A 151 -15.42 -5.43 1.52
CA SER A 151 -15.12 -4.21 2.24
C SER A 151 -16.42 -3.45 2.52
N THR A 152 -16.49 -2.90 3.70
CA THR A 152 -17.61 -2.16 4.25
C THR A 152 -17.16 -0.80 4.81
N SER A 153 -15.91 -0.41 4.51
CA SER A 153 -15.32 0.89 4.83
C SER A 153 -16.02 2.06 4.12
N ASP A 154 -16.54 1.82 2.92
CA ASP A 154 -17.34 2.75 2.13
C ASP A 154 -18.58 2.01 1.64
N PHE A 155 -19.74 2.50 2.05
CA PHE A 155 -21.02 1.89 1.72
C PHE A 155 -21.36 2.00 0.23
N ASN A 156 -20.92 3.05 -0.47
CA ASN A 156 -21.17 3.18 -1.91
C ASN A 156 -20.40 2.11 -2.68
N ILE A 157 -19.16 1.83 -2.28
CA ILE A 157 -18.36 0.76 -2.88
C ILE A 157 -18.98 -0.61 -2.58
N PHE A 158 -19.48 -0.82 -1.35
CA PHE A 158 -20.21 -2.05 -1.02
C PHE A 158 -21.48 -2.20 -1.88
N MET A 159 -22.25 -1.13 -2.05
CA MET A 159 -23.47 -1.16 -2.86
C MET A 159 -23.15 -1.48 -4.32
N ASP A 160 -22.21 -0.77 -4.92
CA ASP A 160 -21.78 -0.97 -6.31
C ASP A 160 -21.31 -2.41 -6.56
N MET A 161 -20.51 -2.95 -5.65
CA MET A 161 -20.09 -4.34 -5.68
C MET A 161 -21.26 -5.32 -5.70
N ILE A 162 -22.20 -5.22 -4.75
CA ILE A 162 -23.32 -6.17 -4.68
C ILE A 162 -24.21 -6.06 -5.93
N THR A 163 -24.44 -4.86 -6.44
CA THR A 163 -25.32 -4.65 -7.59
C THR A 163 -24.69 -5.04 -8.92
N THR A 164 -23.37 -4.94 -9.07
CA THR A 164 -22.68 -5.16 -10.36
C THR A 164 -22.05 -6.54 -10.50
N GLU A 165 -21.48 -7.10 -9.43
CA GLU A 165 -20.63 -8.30 -9.51
C GLU A 165 -21.39 -9.63 -9.34
N PHE A 166 -22.57 -9.58 -8.72
CA PHE A 166 -23.37 -10.79 -8.49
C PHE A 166 -24.32 -11.07 -9.65
N SER A 167 -24.31 -12.33 -10.09
CA SER A 167 -25.21 -12.91 -11.10
C SER A 167 -26.07 -14.02 -10.50
N ALA A 168 -27.01 -14.56 -11.29
CA ALA A 168 -27.85 -15.69 -10.89
C ALA A 168 -27.03 -16.93 -10.43
N GLU A 169 -25.83 -17.15 -10.99
CA GLU A 169 -24.95 -18.28 -10.62
C GLU A 169 -24.34 -18.13 -9.22
N SER A 170 -24.34 -16.92 -8.68
CA SER A 170 -23.73 -16.56 -7.39
C SER A 170 -24.75 -16.25 -6.30
N ILE A 171 -26.04 -16.37 -6.60
CA ILE A 171 -27.12 -15.87 -5.74
C ILE A 171 -27.16 -16.55 -4.36
N ASP A 172 -26.82 -17.84 -4.30
CA ASP A 172 -26.81 -18.58 -3.03
C ASP A 172 -25.78 -18.01 -2.04
N LEU A 173 -24.66 -17.45 -2.51
CA LEU A 173 -23.71 -16.76 -1.64
C LEU A 173 -24.29 -15.49 -1.01
N LEU A 174 -25.20 -14.80 -1.71
CA LEU A 174 -25.91 -13.65 -1.13
C LEU A 174 -26.84 -14.08 -0.01
N TYR A 175 -27.54 -15.22 -0.16
CA TYR A 175 -28.35 -15.79 0.92
C TYR A 175 -27.48 -16.18 2.12
N HIS A 176 -26.33 -16.82 1.90
CA HIS A 176 -25.40 -17.15 2.98
C HIS A 176 -24.81 -15.90 3.65
N LEU A 177 -24.44 -14.86 2.88
CA LEU A 177 -23.98 -13.59 3.44
C LEU A 177 -25.07 -12.95 4.29
N LEU A 178 -26.29 -12.84 3.74
CA LEU A 178 -27.43 -12.25 4.43
C LEU A 178 -27.72 -12.96 5.75
N ALA A 179 -27.68 -14.30 5.75
CA ALA A 179 -27.89 -15.11 6.95
C ALA A 179 -26.86 -14.86 8.07
N LYS A 180 -25.70 -14.26 7.77
CA LYS A 180 -24.64 -13.97 8.75
C LYS A 180 -24.66 -12.55 9.30
N ILE A 181 -25.35 -11.60 8.65
CA ILE A 181 -25.52 -10.23 9.15
C ILE A 181 -26.66 -10.24 10.18
N LYS A 182 -26.36 -10.62 11.42
CA LYS A 182 -27.35 -10.79 12.50
C LYS A 182 -27.31 -9.64 13.51
N PRO A 183 -28.41 -9.36 14.21
CA PRO A 183 -28.43 -8.34 15.26
C PRO A 183 -27.41 -8.53 16.39
N ASP A 184 -26.97 -9.75 16.66
CA ASP A 184 -25.94 -10.08 17.67
C ASP A 184 -24.52 -10.21 17.09
N SER A 185 -24.35 -10.04 15.78
CA SER A 185 -23.02 -10.12 15.15
C SER A 185 -22.29 -8.78 15.20
N ASP A 186 -20.98 -8.84 15.40
CA ASP A 186 -20.09 -7.68 15.22
C ASP A 186 -19.90 -7.45 13.71
N PHE A 187 -20.61 -6.47 13.17
CA PHE A 187 -20.55 -6.06 11.76
C PHE A 187 -19.95 -4.64 11.61
N GLU A 188 -19.12 -4.20 12.56
CA GLU A 188 -18.57 -2.84 12.59
C GLU A 188 -17.23 -2.70 11.86
N HIS A 189 -16.44 -3.77 11.77
CA HIS A 189 -15.15 -3.77 11.08
C HIS A 189 -15.23 -3.44 9.58
N ASN A 190 -14.09 -3.06 8.99
CA ASN A 190 -14.01 -2.66 7.59
C ASN A 190 -14.07 -3.82 6.61
N GLN A 191 -13.53 -4.99 6.92
CA GLN A 191 -13.39 -6.07 5.94
C GLN A 191 -13.77 -7.43 6.55
N TYR A 192 -14.58 -8.19 5.80
CA TYR A 192 -15.05 -9.51 6.21
C TYR A 192 -14.81 -10.53 5.10
N ILE A 193 -14.63 -11.79 5.51
CA ILE A 193 -14.53 -12.92 4.59
C ILE A 193 -15.63 -13.92 4.91
N LEU A 194 -16.47 -14.22 3.93
CA LEU A 194 -17.43 -15.31 3.96
C LEU A 194 -16.76 -16.54 3.32
N ILE A 195 -16.58 -17.59 4.12
CA ILE A 195 -15.85 -18.82 3.76
C ILE A 195 -16.48 -20.04 4.43
N LYS A 196 -16.14 -21.24 3.97
CA LYS A 196 -16.45 -22.49 4.68
C LYS A 196 -15.89 -22.45 6.12
N PRO A 197 -16.63 -22.90 7.16
CA PRO A 197 -16.20 -22.85 8.55
C PRO A 197 -14.84 -23.50 8.82
N GLU A 198 -14.52 -24.59 8.13
CA GLU A 198 -13.23 -25.29 8.26
C GLU A 198 -12.02 -24.36 7.98
N ASN A 199 -12.18 -23.44 7.03
CA ASN A 199 -11.14 -22.50 6.62
C ASN A 199 -11.00 -21.30 7.59
N SER A 200 -11.95 -21.11 8.52
CA SER A 200 -11.92 -20.00 9.48
C SER A 200 -10.75 -20.07 10.46
N THR A 201 -10.21 -21.27 10.69
CA THR A 201 -9.06 -21.49 11.59
C THR A 201 -7.71 -21.15 10.94
N GLU A 202 -7.66 -21.07 9.61
CA GLU A 202 -6.43 -20.85 8.84
C GLU A 202 -6.55 -19.62 7.92
N LEU A 203 -7.07 -18.49 8.44
CA LEU A 203 -7.27 -17.25 7.66
C LEU A 203 -6.04 -16.76 6.90
N ASN A 204 -4.82 -17.06 7.38
CA ASN A 204 -3.61 -16.71 6.63
C ASN A 204 -3.51 -17.46 5.28
N LYS A 205 -3.96 -18.72 5.19
CA LYS A 205 -4.02 -19.46 3.92
C LYS A 205 -5.07 -18.85 2.99
N VAL A 206 -6.24 -18.51 3.52
CA VAL A 206 -7.32 -17.84 2.78
C VAL A 206 -6.83 -16.50 2.22
N ARG A 207 -6.16 -15.67 3.03
CA ARG A 207 -5.57 -14.40 2.58
C ARG A 207 -4.55 -14.59 1.48
N SER A 208 -3.66 -15.58 1.61
CA SER A 208 -2.67 -15.88 0.58
C SER A 208 -3.33 -16.32 -0.73
N PHE A 209 -4.39 -17.13 -0.66
CA PHE A 209 -5.19 -17.51 -1.83
C PHE A 209 -5.80 -16.28 -2.51
N ILE A 210 -6.51 -15.43 -1.77
CA ILE A 210 -7.13 -14.21 -2.30
C ILE A 210 -6.06 -13.33 -2.96
N LYS A 211 -4.94 -13.08 -2.27
CA LYS A 211 -3.83 -12.27 -2.80
C LYS A 211 -3.27 -12.84 -4.09
N LEU A 212 -3.02 -14.15 -4.14
CA LEU A 212 -2.47 -14.81 -5.33
C LEU A 212 -3.45 -14.73 -6.51
N LYS A 213 -4.74 -14.99 -6.27
CA LYS A 213 -5.77 -14.92 -7.30
C LYS A 213 -5.92 -13.49 -7.85
N LYS A 214 -5.99 -12.48 -6.98
CA LYS A 214 -6.03 -11.06 -7.40
C LYS A 214 -4.82 -10.68 -8.24
N VAL A 215 -3.61 -11.02 -7.80
CA VAL A 215 -2.40 -10.76 -8.58
C VAL A 215 -2.41 -11.50 -9.93
N SER A 216 -2.97 -12.72 -9.99
CA SER A 216 -3.14 -13.45 -11.26
C SER A 216 -4.09 -12.76 -12.25
N LEU A 217 -4.97 -11.88 -11.76
CA LEU A 217 -5.87 -11.04 -12.56
C LEU A 217 -5.24 -9.68 -12.92
N GLY A 218 -3.99 -9.43 -12.52
CA GLY A 218 -3.31 -8.15 -12.75
C GLY A 218 -3.66 -7.06 -11.73
N GLU A 219 -4.34 -7.41 -10.65
CA GLU A 219 -4.75 -6.46 -9.62
C GLU A 219 -3.64 -6.15 -8.61
N LYS A 220 -3.70 -4.97 -8.00
CA LYS A 220 -2.77 -4.54 -6.95
C LYS A 220 -3.25 -5.03 -5.58
N ILE A 221 -2.32 -5.48 -4.76
CA ILE A 221 -2.56 -5.94 -3.38
C ILE A 221 -1.70 -5.21 -2.34
N HIS A 222 -1.10 -4.09 -2.73
CA HIS A 222 -0.19 -3.31 -1.91
C HIS A 222 -0.38 -1.82 -2.19
N VAL A 223 -0.13 -0.98 -1.17
CA VAL A 223 -0.14 0.47 -1.30
C VAL A 223 1.29 0.94 -1.58
N PRO A 224 1.58 1.63 -2.70
CA PRO A 224 2.89 2.23 -2.91
C PRO A 224 3.15 3.37 -1.93
N HIS A 225 4.41 3.57 -1.56
CA HIS A 225 4.82 4.68 -0.71
C HIS A 225 5.36 5.79 -1.62
N PRO A 226 4.59 6.86 -1.90
CA PRO A 226 5.02 7.91 -2.81
C PRO A 226 6.17 8.72 -2.19
N TYR A 227 7.22 9.00 -2.97
CA TYR A 227 8.25 9.96 -2.61
C TYR A 227 7.98 11.30 -3.33
N THR A 228 7.52 12.29 -2.57
CA THR A 228 7.08 13.59 -3.11
C THR A 228 8.10 14.71 -3.01
N ASN A 229 9.23 14.47 -2.34
CA ASN A 229 10.26 15.49 -2.17
C ASN A 229 10.92 15.80 -3.51
N LEU A 230 11.20 17.10 -3.73
CA LEU A 230 12.00 17.54 -4.87
C LEU A 230 13.44 17.06 -4.68
N PRO A 231 14.20 16.82 -5.78
CA PRO A 231 15.59 16.40 -5.67
C PRO A 231 16.43 17.41 -4.89
N GLU A 232 17.17 16.93 -3.90
CA GLU A 232 18.00 17.73 -3.04
C GLU A 232 19.34 18.04 -3.73
N LEU A 233 19.66 19.33 -3.87
CA LEU A 233 20.84 19.82 -4.58
C LEU A 233 21.88 20.40 -3.60
N PRO A 234 23.19 20.21 -3.85
CA PRO A 234 24.21 20.97 -3.14
C PRO A 234 24.04 22.48 -3.38
N PRO A 235 24.38 23.34 -2.41
CA PRO A 235 24.31 24.78 -2.58
C PRO A 235 25.32 25.24 -3.65
N ASN A 236 24.94 26.27 -4.41
CA ASN A 236 25.81 26.95 -5.37
C ASN A 236 26.35 26.08 -6.52
N LEU A 237 25.57 25.10 -7.00
CA LEU A 237 25.90 24.38 -8.22
C LEU A 237 26.11 25.35 -9.39
N ASN A 238 27.28 25.27 -10.04
CA ASN A 238 27.62 26.14 -11.15
C ASN A 238 27.13 25.56 -12.48
N TRP A 239 25.90 25.88 -12.87
CA TRP A 239 25.34 25.51 -14.17
C TRP A 239 25.97 26.36 -15.29
N ASN A 240 26.67 25.71 -16.22
CA ASN A 240 27.22 26.37 -17.40
C ASN A 240 26.96 25.53 -18.66
N VAL A 241 26.38 26.14 -19.70
CA VAL A 241 26.08 25.50 -21.00
C VAL A 241 27.33 25.04 -21.75
N ASP A 242 28.49 25.65 -21.48
CA ASP A 242 29.77 25.28 -22.08
C ASP A 242 30.33 23.96 -21.53
N LYS A 243 29.67 23.37 -20.53
CA LYS A 243 30.04 22.06 -20.00
C LYS A 243 29.45 20.95 -20.87
N GLU A 244 30.19 19.86 -20.99
CA GLU A 244 29.85 18.72 -21.86
C GLU A 244 28.79 17.78 -21.25
N TYR A 245 27.60 18.30 -20.92
CA TYR A 245 26.53 17.52 -20.30
C TYR A 245 26.01 16.37 -21.17
N GLN A 246 26.22 16.44 -22.49
CA GLN A 246 25.85 15.36 -23.42
C GLN A 246 26.49 14.00 -23.06
N GLN A 247 27.61 14.01 -22.32
CA GLN A 247 28.24 12.79 -21.80
C GLN A 247 27.38 12.06 -20.73
N PHE A 248 26.28 12.68 -20.30
CA PHE A 248 25.37 12.20 -19.27
C PHE A 248 23.92 12.07 -19.76
N ASN A 249 23.66 12.07 -21.08
CA ASN A 249 22.28 11.99 -21.61
C ASN A 249 21.49 10.81 -21.03
N GLU A 250 22.06 9.61 -21.00
CA GLU A 250 21.42 8.42 -20.39
C GLU A 250 21.09 8.63 -18.91
N VAL A 251 21.99 9.29 -18.16
CA VAL A 251 21.78 9.60 -16.74
C VAL A 251 20.68 10.67 -16.58
N ILE A 252 20.62 11.64 -17.49
CA ILE A 252 19.57 12.67 -17.54
C ILE A 252 18.21 12.02 -17.84
N ASP A 253 18.15 11.04 -18.75
CA ASP A 253 16.94 10.28 -19.05
C ASP A 253 16.47 9.50 -17.80
N ILE A 254 17.38 8.81 -17.10
CA ILE A 254 17.05 8.12 -15.83
C ILE A 254 16.59 9.12 -14.75
N LEU A 255 17.19 10.32 -14.68
CA LEU A 255 16.75 11.39 -13.77
C LEU A 255 15.37 11.93 -14.14
N SER A 256 15.04 12.00 -15.43
CA SER A 256 13.70 12.33 -15.91
C SER A 256 12.70 11.27 -15.43
N GLU A 257 13.05 9.98 -15.60
CA GLU A 257 12.24 8.89 -15.07
C GLU A 257 12.16 8.94 -13.53
N TYR A 258 13.19 9.37 -12.81
CA TYR A 258 13.14 9.57 -11.36
C TYR A 258 12.18 10.69 -10.93
N ASN A 259 12.07 11.74 -11.75
CA ASN A 259 11.22 12.90 -11.50
C ASN A 259 9.75 12.66 -11.86
N ASP A 260 9.45 11.62 -12.63
CA ASP A 260 8.08 11.22 -12.98
C ASP A 260 7.23 11.09 -11.70
N GLN A 261 6.24 11.99 -11.59
CA GLN A 261 5.42 12.15 -10.40
C GLN A 261 4.56 10.90 -10.23
N GLN A 262 4.40 10.43 -8.98
CA GLN A 262 3.73 9.16 -8.58
C GLN A 262 4.64 7.93 -8.46
N LYS A 263 5.96 8.06 -8.58
CA LYS A 263 6.85 6.91 -8.35
C LYS A 263 7.02 6.56 -6.87
N ASP A 264 6.91 5.26 -6.64
CA ASP A 264 7.17 4.60 -5.38
C ASP A 264 8.62 4.82 -4.91
N ILE A 265 8.81 4.95 -3.60
CA ILE A 265 10.11 5.22 -2.97
C ILE A 265 11.17 4.15 -3.26
N LEU A 266 10.78 2.88 -3.42
CA LEU A 266 11.72 1.82 -3.79
C LEU A 266 12.19 2.00 -5.23
N ASP A 267 11.29 2.30 -6.16
CA ASP A 267 11.65 2.58 -7.56
C ASP A 267 12.55 3.82 -7.66
N LYS A 268 12.23 4.88 -6.91
CA LYS A 268 13.09 6.07 -6.76
C LYS A 268 14.51 5.71 -6.30
N PHE A 269 14.62 4.90 -5.26
CA PHE A 269 15.92 4.44 -4.75
C PHE A 269 16.68 3.60 -5.79
N LEU A 270 16.01 2.67 -6.48
CA LEU A 270 16.63 1.84 -7.52
C LEU A 270 17.13 2.68 -8.70
N ARG A 271 16.39 3.72 -9.12
CA ARG A 271 16.83 4.64 -10.17
C ARG A 271 18.08 5.42 -9.75
N MET A 272 18.12 5.93 -8.52
CA MET A 272 19.33 6.56 -7.99
C MET A 272 20.49 5.56 -7.93
N TYR A 273 20.23 4.33 -7.51
CA TYR A 273 21.23 3.27 -7.51
C TYR A 273 21.77 2.97 -8.91
N HIS A 274 20.91 2.88 -9.94
CA HIS A 274 21.34 2.65 -11.32
C HIS A 274 22.30 3.76 -11.82
N ILE A 275 22.06 5.01 -11.43
CA ILE A 275 22.99 6.11 -11.75
C ILE A 275 24.32 5.94 -11.02
N ILE A 276 24.29 5.61 -9.73
CA ILE A 276 25.51 5.35 -8.96
C ILE A 276 26.28 4.15 -9.52
N GLU A 277 25.59 3.09 -9.92
CA GLU A 277 26.16 1.91 -10.56
C GLU A 277 26.83 2.29 -11.88
N ASN A 278 26.17 3.08 -12.73
CA ASN A 278 26.76 3.64 -13.94
C ASN A 278 28.07 4.39 -13.61
N PHE A 279 28.06 5.24 -12.58
CA PHE A 279 29.24 5.99 -12.17
C PHE A 279 30.36 5.11 -11.60
N MET A 280 30.03 4.07 -10.84
CA MET A 280 31.00 3.10 -10.30
C MET A 280 31.81 2.42 -11.41
N TYR A 281 31.15 2.06 -12.51
CA TYR A 281 31.79 1.42 -13.66
C TYR A 281 32.41 2.41 -14.65
N LYS A 282 31.85 3.62 -14.77
CA LYS A 282 32.43 4.72 -15.55
C LYS A 282 33.75 5.22 -14.94
N TYR A 283 33.86 5.26 -13.62
CA TYR A 283 35.04 5.75 -12.90
C TYR A 283 36.37 5.13 -13.34
N PRO A 284 36.57 3.80 -13.34
CA PRO A 284 37.82 3.22 -13.81
C PRO A 284 38.12 3.47 -15.30
N ILE A 285 37.11 3.76 -16.12
CA ILE A 285 37.29 4.15 -17.53
C ILE A 285 37.83 5.58 -17.60
N CYS A 286 37.22 6.53 -16.87
CA CYS A 286 37.72 7.90 -16.77
C CYS A 286 39.14 7.95 -16.19
N GLU A 287 39.44 7.14 -15.17
CA GLU A 287 40.79 7.04 -14.59
C GLU A 287 41.81 6.57 -15.65
N LEU A 288 41.41 5.65 -16.52
CA LEU A 288 42.29 5.12 -17.57
C LEU A 288 42.51 6.15 -18.68
N GLU A 289 41.45 6.83 -19.13
CA GLU A 289 41.49 7.88 -20.16
C GLU A 289 42.42 9.03 -19.77
N GLN A 290 42.35 9.46 -18.51
CA GLN A 290 43.23 10.50 -17.99
C GLN A 290 44.68 10.05 -17.92
N LYS A 291 44.94 8.79 -17.56
CA LYS A 291 46.30 8.22 -17.53
C LYS A 291 46.91 8.12 -18.92
N THR A 292 46.11 7.84 -19.95
CA THR A 292 46.58 7.78 -21.34
C THR A 292 46.59 9.15 -22.03
N GLY A 293 46.05 10.19 -21.38
CA GLY A 293 45.94 11.54 -21.93
C GLY A 293 45.04 11.57 -23.18
N GLY A 294 43.93 10.82 -23.16
CA GLY A 294 43.01 10.72 -24.29
C GLY A 294 43.50 9.89 -25.48
N LYS A 295 44.63 9.19 -25.33
CA LYS A 295 45.17 8.26 -26.35
C LYS A 295 44.48 6.90 -26.30
N MET A 296 44.53 6.19 -27.43
CA MET A 296 43.96 4.85 -27.61
C MET A 296 44.41 3.88 -26.51
N PHE A 297 43.46 3.10 -25.98
CA PHE A 297 43.74 2.07 -24.97
C PHE A 297 44.44 0.86 -25.61
N SER A 298 45.49 0.36 -24.96
CA SER A 298 46.12 -0.90 -25.38
C SER A 298 45.30 -2.11 -24.90
N ILE A 299 45.54 -3.29 -25.50
CA ILE A 299 44.96 -4.57 -25.04
C ILE A 299 45.29 -4.83 -23.56
N ARG A 300 46.46 -4.38 -23.08
CA ARG A 300 46.85 -4.49 -21.67
C ARG A 300 46.01 -3.58 -20.78
N ASP A 301 45.70 -2.39 -21.25
CA ASP A 301 44.84 -1.43 -20.54
C ASP A 301 43.41 -1.95 -20.42
N PHE A 302 42.87 -2.55 -21.49
CA PHE A 302 41.58 -3.24 -21.44
C PHE A 302 41.59 -4.41 -20.47
N ARG A 303 42.61 -5.28 -20.49
CA ARG A 303 42.71 -6.40 -19.55
C ARG A 303 42.77 -5.93 -18.09
N ASN A 304 43.49 -4.83 -17.83
CA ASN A 304 43.55 -4.21 -16.51
C ASN A 304 42.20 -3.59 -16.11
N LEU A 305 41.50 -2.92 -17.03
CA LEU A 305 40.15 -2.40 -16.83
C LEU A 305 39.17 -3.54 -16.48
N TYR A 306 39.16 -4.63 -17.26
CA TYR A 306 38.36 -5.82 -16.98
C TYR A 306 38.63 -6.38 -15.58
N SER A 307 39.90 -6.48 -15.15
CA SER A 307 40.23 -6.94 -13.80
C SER A 307 39.78 -5.97 -12.68
N LYS A 308 39.63 -4.68 -12.98
CA LYS A 308 39.14 -3.65 -12.05
C LYS A 308 37.62 -3.55 -12.00
N VAL A 309 36.94 -3.99 -13.06
CA VAL A 309 35.48 -4.04 -13.24
C VAL A 309 34.92 -5.37 -12.73
N ASN A 310 35.66 -6.48 -12.85
CA ASN A 310 35.29 -7.80 -12.34
C ASN A 310 35.49 -7.95 -10.82
N LYS A 311 35.22 -6.89 -10.05
CA LYS A 311 35.27 -6.90 -8.59
C LYS A 311 33.86 -7.04 -8.03
N ASP A 312 33.76 -7.51 -6.78
CA ASP A 312 32.51 -7.51 -6.04
C ASP A 312 31.86 -6.11 -6.09
N GLU A 313 30.55 -6.07 -6.31
CA GLU A 313 29.75 -4.85 -6.46
C GLU A 313 29.91 -3.92 -5.26
N LEU A 314 29.91 -4.47 -4.03
CA LEU A 314 30.10 -3.70 -2.80
C LEU A 314 31.50 -3.08 -2.74
N ASP A 315 32.53 -3.80 -3.17
CA ASP A 315 33.90 -3.28 -3.22
C ASP A 315 34.04 -2.16 -4.26
N SER A 316 33.36 -2.29 -5.40
CA SER A 316 33.32 -1.26 -6.44
C SER A 316 32.60 0.01 -5.92
N LEU A 317 31.47 -0.16 -5.23
CA LEU A 317 30.73 0.94 -4.61
C LEU A 317 31.58 1.63 -3.53
N LYS A 318 32.20 0.85 -2.63
CA LYS A 318 33.10 1.38 -1.59
C LYS A 318 34.28 2.14 -2.17
N ARG A 319 34.85 1.67 -3.28
CA ARG A 319 35.93 2.36 -3.99
C ARG A 319 35.45 3.69 -4.57
N PHE A 320 34.30 3.69 -5.23
CA PHE A 320 33.73 4.88 -5.85
C PHE A 320 33.34 5.95 -4.80
N ILE A 321 32.58 5.57 -3.77
CA ILE A 321 32.17 6.48 -2.69
C ILE A 321 33.39 7.08 -1.99
N ARG A 322 34.44 6.29 -1.72
CA ARG A 322 35.69 6.82 -1.16
C ARG A 322 36.25 7.95 -2.01
N LYS A 323 36.28 7.77 -3.33
CA LYS A 323 36.79 8.77 -4.28
C LYS A 323 35.94 10.02 -4.30
N VAL A 324 34.61 9.89 -4.30
CA VAL A 324 33.70 11.04 -4.16
C VAL A 324 33.98 11.79 -2.86
N PHE A 325 34.08 11.08 -1.74
CA PHE A 325 34.23 11.67 -0.41
C PHE A 325 35.57 12.38 -0.20
N ASP A 326 36.64 11.85 -0.77
CA ASP A 326 38.00 12.39 -0.60
C ASP A 326 38.31 13.50 -1.64
N GLU A 327 37.88 13.32 -2.90
CA GLU A 327 38.30 14.19 -4.01
C GLU A 327 37.31 15.32 -4.30
N VAL A 328 36.01 15.12 -4.07
CA VAL A 328 34.97 16.12 -4.39
C VAL A 328 34.71 17.04 -3.20
N ASN A 329 34.71 18.34 -3.46
CA ASN A 329 34.30 19.34 -2.48
C ASN A 329 32.78 19.49 -2.54
N TYR A 330 32.11 19.54 -1.41
CA TYR A 330 30.67 19.83 -1.34
C TYR A 330 30.41 21.28 -1.72
N ASP A 331 31.12 22.18 -1.05
CA ASP A 331 31.15 23.63 -1.27
C ASP A 331 32.61 24.11 -1.28
N THR A 332 32.84 25.43 -1.24
CA THR A 332 34.19 26.02 -1.28
C THR A 332 35.06 25.69 -0.05
N THR A 333 34.45 25.23 1.04
CA THR A 333 35.07 25.05 2.36
C THR A 333 35.01 23.62 2.89
N ASN A 334 34.06 22.80 2.41
CA ASN A 334 33.77 21.48 2.96
C ASN A 334 33.98 20.38 1.93
N LYS A 335 34.58 19.26 2.36
CA LYS A 335 34.59 18.01 1.62
C LYS A 335 33.22 17.33 1.65
N PHE A 336 32.88 16.60 0.59
CA PHE A 336 31.63 15.86 0.51
C PHE A 336 31.43 14.90 1.68
N LYS A 337 32.52 14.22 2.10
CA LYS A 337 32.53 13.36 3.29
C LYS A 337 31.98 14.05 4.54
N ASN A 338 32.52 15.24 4.85
CA ASN A 338 32.19 15.93 6.09
C ASN A 338 30.73 16.35 6.14
N LYS A 339 30.19 16.77 4.99
CA LYS A 339 28.78 17.14 4.86
C LYS A 339 27.86 15.95 5.11
N ILE A 340 28.08 14.81 4.43
CA ILE A 340 27.21 13.64 4.58
C ILE A 340 27.34 13.01 5.98
N VAL A 341 28.54 13.01 6.57
CA VAL A 341 28.73 12.60 7.99
C VAL A 341 27.93 13.51 8.93
N SER A 342 27.97 14.83 8.71
CA SER A 342 27.21 15.79 9.51
C SER A 342 25.69 15.59 9.37
N GLU A 343 25.20 15.35 8.15
CA GLU A 343 23.79 15.05 7.88
C GLU A 343 23.36 13.75 8.55
N TRP A 344 24.17 12.69 8.48
CA TRP A 344 23.90 11.45 9.21
C TRP A 344 23.80 11.67 10.71
N ASN A 345 24.77 12.39 11.29
CA ASN A 345 24.76 12.69 12.71
C ASN A 345 23.53 13.53 13.10
N SER A 346 23.13 14.49 12.26
CA SER A 346 21.92 15.29 12.47
C SER A 346 20.66 14.42 12.43
N PHE A 347 20.56 13.54 11.42
CA PHE A 347 19.45 12.58 11.28
C PHE A 347 19.33 11.68 12.52
N ILE A 348 20.42 11.06 12.95
CA ILE A 348 20.44 10.18 14.13
C ILE A 348 20.16 10.95 15.43
N ASN A 349 20.66 12.18 15.57
CA ASN A 349 20.36 13.00 16.75
C ASN A 349 18.91 13.50 16.78
N HIS A 350 18.27 13.67 15.62
CA HIS A 350 16.85 14.02 15.55
C HIS A 350 15.98 12.82 15.97
N HIS A 351 16.37 11.61 15.56
CA HIS A 351 15.60 10.38 15.77
C HIS A 351 16.11 9.51 16.93
N THR A 352 16.47 10.13 18.06
CA THR A 352 17.01 9.39 19.24
C THR A 352 16.09 8.32 19.77
N THR A 353 14.78 8.54 19.71
CA THR A 353 13.75 7.59 20.14
C THR A 353 13.70 6.33 19.28
N ASN A 354 14.20 6.38 18.04
CA ASN A 354 14.14 5.30 17.06
C ASN A 354 15.45 4.50 16.96
N HIS A 355 16.47 4.80 17.76
CA HIS A 355 17.77 4.12 17.69
C HIS A 355 17.67 2.60 17.82
N ALA A 356 16.81 2.09 18.72
CA ALA A 356 16.62 0.66 18.91
C ALA A 356 16.08 -0.02 17.64
N ASP A 357 15.08 0.60 16.99
CA ASP A 357 14.46 0.08 15.78
C ASP A 357 15.41 0.17 14.58
N ILE A 358 16.18 1.26 14.46
CA ILE A 358 17.21 1.41 13.42
C ILE A 358 18.31 0.36 13.59
N ASN A 359 18.77 0.11 14.81
CA ASN A 359 19.78 -0.93 15.08
C ASN A 359 19.24 -2.35 14.82
N THR A 360 17.95 -2.58 15.07
CA THR A 360 17.28 -3.84 14.71
C THR A 360 17.27 -4.04 13.20
N LEU A 361 16.91 -2.99 12.44
CA LEU A 361 16.98 -3.00 10.98
C LEU A 361 18.41 -3.26 10.47
N PHE A 362 19.42 -2.61 11.06
CA PHE A 362 20.82 -2.85 10.71
C PHE A 362 21.23 -4.29 10.92
N THR A 363 20.79 -4.90 12.03
CA THR A 363 21.05 -6.32 12.30
C THR A 363 20.39 -7.22 11.25
N GLN A 364 19.14 -6.92 10.86
CA GLN A 364 18.44 -7.65 9.79
C GLN A 364 19.12 -7.52 8.42
N LEU A 365 19.71 -6.36 8.14
CA LEU A 365 20.53 -6.10 6.95
C LEU A 365 21.96 -6.69 7.06
N GLY A 366 22.28 -7.43 8.12
CA GLY A 366 23.62 -8.01 8.33
C GLY A 366 24.71 -6.96 8.56
N MET A 367 24.36 -5.79 9.09
CA MET A 367 25.28 -4.74 9.51
C MET A 367 25.65 -4.91 10.99
N ILE A 368 26.90 -4.62 11.36
CA ILE A 368 27.44 -4.83 12.72
C ILE A 368 27.50 -3.50 13.49
N GLN A 369 27.39 -2.39 12.78
CA GLN A 369 27.48 -1.05 13.33
C GLN A 369 26.22 -0.66 14.10
N THR A 370 26.38 0.13 15.15
CA THR A 370 25.27 0.81 15.83
C THR A 370 25.11 2.23 15.26
N CYS A 371 23.89 2.64 14.96
CA CYS A 371 23.57 3.86 14.22
C CYS A 371 24.16 5.15 14.82
N ASN A 372 24.26 5.21 16.15
CA ASN A 372 24.76 6.33 16.94
C ASN A 372 26.26 6.28 17.25
N ASN A 373 26.99 5.28 16.76
CA ASN A 373 28.43 5.13 17.01
C ASN A 373 29.17 4.71 15.72
N ILE A 374 29.07 5.55 14.69
CA ILE A 374 29.79 5.36 13.43
C ILE A 374 30.88 6.42 13.35
N SER A 375 32.15 5.99 13.40
CA SER A 375 33.26 6.93 13.30
C SER A 375 33.38 7.50 11.89
N SER A 376 33.91 8.73 11.77
CA SER A 376 34.19 9.36 10.47
C SER A 376 35.15 8.51 9.61
N GLN A 377 36.02 7.70 10.21
CA GLN A 377 36.94 6.82 9.48
C GLN A 377 36.19 5.63 8.85
N GLU A 378 35.24 5.04 9.56
CA GLU A 378 34.46 3.89 9.11
C GLU A 378 33.29 4.28 8.20
N PHE A 379 32.91 5.56 8.19
CA PHE A 379 31.71 6.06 7.54
C PHE A 379 31.61 5.68 6.05
N VAL A 380 32.71 5.69 5.29
CA VAL A 380 32.71 5.26 3.89
C VAL A 380 32.25 3.81 3.76
N GLY A 381 32.78 2.92 4.62
CA GLY A 381 32.41 1.51 4.62
C GLY A 381 30.97 1.29 5.05
N PHE A 382 30.53 2.02 6.07
CA PHE A 382 29.15 2.02 6.54
C PHE A 382 28.17 2.48 5.44
N TYR A 383 28.39 3.66 4.87
CA TYR A 383 27.50 4.28 3.88
C TYR A 383 27.37 3.43 2.61
N SER A 384 28.49 2.93 2.07
CA SER A 384 28.46 2.02 0.94
C SER A 384 27.75 0.70 1.25
N LYS A 385 27.97 0.13 2.44
CA LYS A 385 27.26 -1.09 2.85
C LYS A 385 25.77 -0.84 3.02
N LEU A 386 25.38 0.31 3.56
CA LEU A 386 23.98 0.70 3.72
C LEU A 386 23.27 0.76 2.37
N ILE A 387 23.81 1.50 1.40
CA ILE A 387 23.27 1.58 0.03
C ILE A 387 23.15 0.17 -0.58
N TYR A 388 24.23 -0.61 -0.51
CA TYR A 388 24.26 -1.95 -1.11
C TYR A 388 23.23 -2.88 -0.49
N GLN A 389 23.08 -2.88 0.84
CA GLN A 389 22.13 -3.75 1.52
C GLN A 389 20.68 -3.35 1.23
N PHE A 390 20.37 -2.04 1.14
CA PHE A 390 19.05 -1.60 0.69
C PHE A 390 18.76 -2.09 -0.73
N ARG A 391 19.73 -1.97 -1.66
CA ARG A 391 19.56 -2.49 -3.03
C ARG A 391 19.34 -4.00 -3.05
N CYS A 392 20.14 -4.77 -2.33
CA CYS A 392 19.98 -6.23 -2.26
C CYS A 392 18.61 -6.62 -1.70
N SER A 393 18.18 -5.95 -0.63
CA SER A 393 16.89 -6.21 0.03
C SER A 393 15.68 -5.83 -0.84
N ILE A 394 15.86 -5.00 -1.87
CA ILE A 394 14.78 -4.65 -2.81
C ILE A 394 14.78 -5.57 -4.05
N VAL A 395 15.96 -5.90 -4.58
CA VAL A 395 16.10 -6.56 -5.90
C VAL A 395 16.27 -8.07 -5.80
N HIS A 396 16.94 -8.57 -4.77
CA HIS A 396 17.14 -10.00 -4.63
C HIS A 396 15.90 -10.67 -4.03
N ASN A 397 15.80 -11.98 -4.26
CA ASN A 397 14.79 -12.81 -3.61
C ASN A 397 15.45 -14.15 -3.18
N LYS A 398 16.56 -14.04 -2.45
CA LYS A 398 17.17 -15.21 -1.80
C LYS A 398 16.50 -15.38 -0.43
N GLU A 399 15.99 -16.56 -0.13
CA GLU A 399 15.33 -16.89 1.14
C GLU A 399 16.16 -16.56 2.41
N THR A 400 17.48 -16.41 2.26
CA THR A 400 18.41 -16.08 3.34
C THR A 400 18.64 -14.58 3.57
N GLU A 401 18.09 -13.72 2.72
CA GLU A 401 18.23 -12.26 2.78
C GLU A 401 16.93 -11.62 3.27
N PHE A 402 17.04 -10.50 3.99
CA PHE A 402 15.87 -9.75 4.45
C PHE A 402 15.35 -8.87 3.32
N HIS A 403 14.12 -9.11 2.85
CA HIS A 403 13.56 -8.42 1.68
C HIS A 403 12.48 -7.42 2.03
N PHE A 404 12.54 -6.26 1.37
CA PHE A 404 11.54 -5.21 1.43
C PHE A 404 10.59 -5.31 0.24
N THR A 405 9.33 -5.48 0.55
CA THR A 405 8.19 -5.24 -0.33
C THR A 405 7.32 -4.20 0.35
N HIS A 406 6.41 -3.57 -0.38
CA HIS A 406 5.48 -2.62 0.24
C HIS A 406 4.57 -3.28 1.29
N SER A 407 4.44 -4.61 1.28
CA SER A 407 3.63 -5.34 2.26
C SER A 407 4.34 -5.64 3.58
N ASN A 408 5.67 -5.55 3.64
CA ASN A 408 6.46 -5.93 4.81
C ASN A 408 7.56 -4.92 5.16
N MET A 409 7.52 -3.72 4.58
CA MET A 409 8.53 -2.70 4.79
C MET A 409 8.45 -2.12 6.21
N PRO A 410 9.52 -2.25 7.03
CA PRO A 410 9.57 -1.61 8.34
C PRO A 410 9.53 -0.07 8.21
N PRO A 411 8.88 0.67 9.14
CA PRO A 411 8.85 2.13 9.11
C PRO A 411 10.25 2.78 9.05
N MET A 412 11.25 2.15 9.68
CA MET A 412 12.62 2.64 9.67
C MET A 412 13.28 2.60 8.29
N VAL A 413 12.84 1.73 7.39
CA VAL A 413 13.32 1.70 6.00
C VAL A 413 12.87 2.95 5.26
N LEU A 414 11.58 3.31 5.38
CA LEU A 414 11.04 4.53 4.81
C LEU A 414 11.76 5.76 5.35
N LEU A 415 11.92 5.83 6.67
CA LEU A 415 12.60 6.94 7.36
C LEU A 415 14.03 7.15 6.82
N ILE A 416 14.81 6.07 6.73
CA ILE A 416 16.21 6.16 6.24
C ILE A 416 16.27 6.46 4.74
N LEU A 417 15.37 5.88 3.93
CA LEU A 417 15.32 6.15 2.50
C LEU A 417 15.00 7.62 2.23
N GLU A 418 13.94 8.12 2.85
CA GLU A 418 13.37 9.45 2.57
C GLU A 418 14.21 10.59 3.14
N GLU A 419 14.65 10.46 4.40
CA GLU A 419 15.32 11.57 5.09
C GLU A 419 16.84 11.56 4.96
N PHE A 420 17.44 10.46 4.48
CA PHE A 420 18.90 10.36 4.41
C PHE A 420 19.43 9.81 3.09
N LEU A 421 19.09 8.57 2.71
CA LEU A 421 19.72 7.91 1.57
C LEU A 421 19.41 8.63 0.25
N LEU A 422 18.13 8.87 -0.07
CA LEU A 422 17.76 9.53 -1.32
C LEU A 422 18.37 10.94 -1.40
N GLN A 423 18.19 11.75 -0.36
CA GLN A 423 18.75 13.11 -0.32
C GLN A 423 20.27 13.15 -0.48
N SER A 424 20.99 12.21 0.16
CA SER A 424 22.45 12.14 0.04
C SER A 424 22.90 11.69 -1.35
N LEU A 425 22.19 10.74 -1.96
CA LEU A 425 22.46 10.25 -3.31
C LEU A 425 22.16 11.32 -4.37
N GLU A 426 21.04 12.02 -4.27
CA GLU A 426 20.67 13.15 -5.14
C GLU A 426 21.78 14.20 -5.13
N LYS A 427 22.23 14.62 -3.94
CA LYS A 427 23.34 15.58 -3.79
C LYS A 427 24.60 15.10 -4.50
N ILE A 428 24.98 13.82 -4.34
CA ILE A 428 26.16 13.24 -5.00
C ILE A 428 25.98 13.29 -6.52
N VAL A 429 24.85 12.81 -7.02
CA VAL A 429 24.57 12.71 -8.45
C VAL A 429 24.62 14.08 -9.12
N PHE A 430 23.87 15.05 -8.60
CA PHE A 430 23.83 16.38 -9.19
C PHE A 430 25.18 17.10 -9.08
N LYS A 431 25.94 16.92 -7.99
CA LYS A 431 27.29 17.49 -7.91
C LYS A 431 28.19 16.97 -9.03
N LEU A 432 28.19 15.66 -9.24
CA LEU A 432 29.08 15.01 -10.19
C LEU A 432 28.70 15.30 -11.65
N ILE A 433 27.41 15.47 -11.95
CA ILE A 433 26.96 15.79 -13.32
C ILE A 433 27.18 17.27 -13.63
N VAL A 434 26.82 18.16 -12.69
CA VAL A 434 26.84 19.60 -12.92
C VAL A 434 28.26 20.15 -12.89
N GLU A 435 29.14 19.62 -12.05
CA GLU A 435 30.53 20.06 -11.94
C GLU A 435 31.51 19.08 -12.59
N LYS A 436 32.32 19.60 -13.52
CA LYS A 436 33.36 18.81 -14.17
C LYS A 436 34.30 18.23 -13.13
N ASN A 437 34.44 16.91 -13.15
CA ASN A 437 35.28 16.17 -12.23
C ASN A 437 35.95 15.00 -12.96
N ASN A 438 37.06 14.54 -12.39
CA ASN A 438 37.83 13.44 -12.97
C ASN A 438 37.23 12.06 -12.68
N LEU A 439 36.13 11.99 -11.93
CA LEU A 439 35.53 10.72 -11.54
C LEU A 439 34.61 10.18 -12.62
N ILE A 440 33.80 11.03 -13.26
CA ILE A 440 32.78 10.57 -14.23
C ILE A 440 32.75 11.35 -15.54
N SER A 441 33.60 12.37 -15.72
CA SER A 441 33.74 13.12 -16.97
C SER A 441 34.99 12.67 -17.72
N TYR A 442 34.86 12.49 -19.04
CA TYR A 442 36.01 12.33 -19.93
C TYR A 442 36.65 13.68 -20.23
N THR A 443 37.92 13.66 -20.64
CA THR A 443 38.61 14.87 -21.11
C THR A 443 38.06 15.34 -22.47
N HIS A 444 37.55 14.41 -23.28
CA HIS A 444 36.97 14.65 -24.60
C HIS A 444 35.49 14.25 -24.66
N PRO A 445 34.70 14.83 -25.60
CA PRO A 445 33.26 14.54 -25.71
C PRO A 445 32.91 13.08 -25.97
N VAL A 446 33.83 12.31 -26.57
CA VAL A 446 33.65 10.90 -26.95
C VAL A 446 34.93 10.11 -26.66
N LEU A 447 34.79 8.88 -26.15
CA LEU A 447 35.88 7.92 -26.04
C LEU A 447 36.32 7.44 -27.43
N LYS A 448 37.59 7.66 -27.79
CA LYS A 448 38.16 7.08 -29.02
C LYS A 448 38.58 5.63 -28.77
N LEU A 449 37.76 4.68 -29.25
CA LEU A 449 38.00 3.24 -29.11
C LEU A 449 38.75 2.63 -30.31
N TRP A 450 38.78 3.31 -31.47
CA TRP A 450 39.54 2.93 -32.67
C TRP A 450 40.00 4.18 -33.43
N GLU A 451 41.04 4.05 -34.27
CA GLU A 451 41.43 5.09 -35.24
C GLU A 451 40.40 5.11 -36.39
N THR A 452 39.92 6.30 -36.75
CA THR A 452 39.12 6.55 -37.96
C THR A 452 39.99 6.79 -39.17
#